data_AF-A0A4S4N5N9-F1
#
_entry.id   AF-A0A4S4N5N9-F1
#
_cell.length_a   1.000
_cell.length_b   1.000
_cell.length_c   1.000
_cell.angle_alpha   90.00
_cell.angle_beta   90.00
_cell.angle_gamma   90.00
#
_symmetry.space_group_name_H-M   'P 1'
#
loop_
_entity.id
_entity.type
_entity.pdbx_description
1 polymer ?
#
loop_
_entity_poly.entity_id
_entity_poly.type
_entity_poly.pdbx_seq_one_letter_code
_entity_poly.pdbx_strand_id
1 'polypeptide(L)'
;MPDILPRANGRRRYIVDPMAFFLALFGAPILVAALCFWALFIPVFAVIYGGPLYLAAGTPALLWALPRFGPNSLTCAALAFAIQISICGCAWVWMEFTDGPATDLAHFFLIFGAAIAPLWGWAFAVLYRAFERSAFRRLNMFRDQEGVMS
;
A
#
# COMPACT_ATOMS: atom_id res chain seq x y z
N MET A 1 -28.30 4.52 40.75
CA MET A 1 -27.03 5.00 40.17
C MET A 1 -27.00 4.61 38.71
N PRO A 2 -26.93 5.55 37.74
CA PRO A 2 -26.66 5.19 36.35
C PRO A 2 -25.21 4.73 36.22
N ASP A 3 -25.02 3.61 35.54
CA ASP A 3 -23.73 2.97 35.29
C ASP A 3 -22.89 3.85 34.36
N ILE A 4 -21.95 4.60 34.93
CA ILE A 4 -20.92 5.39 34.22
C ILE A 4 -19.67 4.52 33.99
N LEU A 5 -19.86 3.31 33.46
CA LEU A 5 -18.73 2.58 32.90
C LEU A 5 -18.18 3.41 31.73
N PRO A 6 -16.90 3.81 31.75
CA PRO A 6 -16.27 4.38 30.58
C PRO A 6 -16.48 3.39 29.44
N ARG A 7 -17.20 3.78 28.38
CA ARG A 7 -17.19 3.01 27.14
C ARG A 7 -15.73 2.92 26.77
N ALA A 8 -15.14 1.73 26.89
CA ALA A 8 -13.81 1.47 26.40
C ALA A 8 -13.83 1.83 24.92
N ASN A 9 -13.40 3.05 24.59
CA ASN A 9 -13.16 3.49 23.23
C ASN A 9 -11.84 2.85 22.81
N GLY A 10 -11.76 1.53 22.96
CA GLY A 10 -10.73 0.71 22.40
C GLY A 10 -10.98 0.75 20.91
N ARG A 11 -10.44 1.76 20.24
CA ARG A 11 -10.13 1.66 18.81
C ARG A 11 -9.38 0.34 18.70
N ARG A 12 -10.09 -0.72 18.27
CA ARG A 12 -9.48 -2.02 18.02
C ARG A 12 -8.35 -1.74 17.06
N ARG A 13 -7.11 -1.73 17.56
CA ARG A 13 -5.94 -1.56 16.71
C ARG A 13 -6.02 -2.70 15.72
N TYR A 14 -6.03 -2.33 14.46
CA TYR A 14 -6.09 -3.31 13.40
C TYR A 14 -4.81 -4.15 13.48
N ILE A 15 -4.96 -5.46 13.67
CA ILE A 15 -3.83 -6.38 13.75
C ILE A 15 -3.40 -6.65 12.32
N VAL A 16 -2.17 -6.26 11.98
CA VAL A 16 -1.61 -6.48 10.65
C VAL A 16 -1.13 -7.92 10.56
N ASP A 17 -1.65 -8.68 9.62
CA ASP A 17 -1.10 -9.99 9.26
C ASP A 17 0.18 -9.76 8.43
N PRO A 18 1.38 -10.13 8.96
CA PRO A 18 2.64 -9.89 8.27
C PRO A 18 2.70 -10.58 6.90
N MET A 19 2.12 -11.77 6.76
CA MET A 19 2.19 -12.52 5.51
C MET A 19 1.28 -11.91 4.45
N ALA A 20 0.05 -11.55 4.83
CA ALA A 20 -0.86 -10.83 3.95
C ALA A 20 -0.28 -9.47 3.52
N PHE A 21 0.43 -8.80 4.45
CA PHE A 21 1.14 -7.55 4.19
C PHE A 21 2.20 -7.72 3.12
N PHE A 22 3.14 -8.65 3.29
CA PHE A 22 4.21 -8.88 2.31
C PHE A 22 3.66 -9.31 0.94
N LEU A 23 2.71 -10.24 0.91
CA LEU A 23 2.10 -10.68 -0.35
C LEU A 23 1.39 -9.53 -1.07
N ALA A 24 0.68 -8.67 -0.36
CA ALA A 24 0.04 -7.49 -0.94
C ALA A 24 1.07 -6.45 -1.39
N LEU A 25 2.14 -6.24 -0.61
CA LEU A 25 3.18 -5.26 -0.88
C LEU A 25 3.98 -5.60 -2.15
N PHE A 26 4.34 -6.86 -2.36
CA PHE A 26 5.01 -7.34 -3.57
C PHE A 26 4.04 -7.65 -4.72
N GLY A 27 2.81 -8.04 -4.39
CA GLY A 27 1.77 -8.31 -5.38
C GLY A 27 1.21 -7.05 -6.03
N ALA A 28 1.15 -5.92 -5.32
CA ALA A 28 0.61 -4.67 -5.84
C ALA A 28 1.39 -4.11 -7.05
N PRO A 29 2.73 -4.03 -7.04
CA PRO A 29 3.51 -3.66 -8.23
C PRO A 29 3.26 -4.57 -9.42
N ILE A 30 3.15 -5.89 -9.19
CA ILE A 30 2.92 -6.87 -10.26
C ILE A 30 1.52 -6.69 -10.83
N LEU A 31 0.50 -6.51 -9.97
CA LEU A 31 -0.87 -6.28 -10.38
C LEU A 31 -1.01 -4.97 -11.17
N VAL A 32 -0.42 -3.89 -10.67
CA VAL A 32 -0.39 -2.60 -11.38
C VAL A 32 0.32 -2.72 -12.72
N ALA A 33 1.49 -3.37 -12.77
CA ALA A 33 2.21 -3.59 -14.00
C ALA A 33 1.38 -4.42 -15.00
N ALA A 34 0.67 -5.45 -14.56
CA ALA A 34 -0.21 -6.26 -15.39
C ALA A 34 -1.43 -5.49 -15.91
N LEU A 35 -2.01 -4.59 -15.11
CA LEU A 35 -3.13 -3.73 -15.52
C LEU A 35 -2.68 -2.65 -16.50
N CYS A 36 -1.51 -2.04 -16.26
CA CYS A 36 -0.95 -0.99 -17.12
C CYS A 36 -0.25 -1.55 -18.37
N PHE A 37 0.07 -2.86 -18.40
CA PHE A 37 0.71 -3.57 -19.51
C PHE A 37 0.03 -3.30 -20.85
N TRP A 38 -1.31 -3.41 -20.88
CA TRP A 38 -2.11 -3.26 -22.10
C TRP A 38 -2.27 -1.81 -22.57
N ALA A 39 -2.13 -0.84 -21.65
CA ALA A 39 -2.38 0.57 -21.95
C ALA A 39 -1.11 1.33 -22.37
N LEU A 40 0.07 0.94 -21.85
CA LEU A 40 1.26 1.79 -21.92
C LEU A 40 2.56 1.11 -22.37
N PHE A 41 2.70 -0.22 -22.40
CA PHE A 41 3.98 -0.88 -22.74
C PHE A 41 5.20 -0.45 -21.86
N ILE A 42 4.97 0.13 -20.66
CA ILE A 42 6.00 0.54 -19.68
C ILE A 42 6.15 -0.44 -18.47
N PRO A 43 6.04 -1.79 -18.59
CA PRO A 43 5.98 -2.66 -17.41
C PRO A 43 7.34 -2.85 -16.72
N VAL A 44 8.45 -2.94 -17.47
CA VAL A 44 9.77 -3.25 -16.89
C VAL A 44 10.34 -2.04 -16.16
N PHE A 45 10.21 -0.84 -16.74
CA PHE A 45 10.70 0.39 -16.11
C PHE A 45 9.96 0.71 -14.81
N ALA A 46 8.63 0.56 -14.78
CA ALA A 46 7.84 0.85 -13.59
C ALA A 46 8.18 -0.09 -12.42
N VAL A 47 8.40 -1.38 -12.71
CA VAL A 47 8.75 -2.37 -11.68
C VAL A 47 10.19 -2.18 -11.19
N ILE A 48 11.16 -1.95 -12.09
CA ILE A 48 12.58 -1.81 -11.72
C ILE A 48 12.85 -0.48 -11.02
N TYR A 49 12.33 0.64 -11.52
CA TYR A 49 12.64 1.96 -10.98
C TYR A 49 11.62 2.42 -9.93
N GLY A 50 10.34 2.11 -10.11
CA GLY A 50 9.30 2.46 -9.14
C GLY A 50 9.23 1.48 -7.97
N GLY A 51 9.38 0.19 -8.23
CA GLY A 51 9.24 -0.88 -7.23
C GLY A 51 10.08 -0.66 -5.96
N PRO A 52 11.41 -0.45 -6.05
CA PRO A 52 12.24 -0.21 -4.88
C PRO A 52 11.81 1.03 -4.08
N LEU A 53 11.42 2.10 -4.77
CA LEU A 53 10.99 3.35 -4.14
C LEU A 53 9.66 3.16 -3.39
N TYR A 54 8.70 2.44 -4.01
CA TYR A 54 7.43 2.08 -3.38
C TYR A 54 7.61 1.13 -2.20
N LEU A 55 8.55 0.19 -2.27
CA LEU A 55 8.83 -0.71 -1.16
C LEU A 55 9.50 0.03 0.00
N ALA A 56 10.52 0.84 -0.28
CA ALA A 56 11.28 1.55 0.74
C ALA A 56 10.44 2.60 1.46
N ALA A 57 9.67 3.41 0.72
CA ALA A 57 8.83 4.47 1.31
C ALA A 57 7.43 3.96 1.72
N GLY A 58 6.86 3.04 0.96
CA GLY A 58 5.52 2.50 1.21
C GLY A 58 5.44 1.56 2.40
N THR A 59 6.48 0.76 2.67
CA THR A 59 6.50 -0.15 3.83
C THR A 59 6.29 0.59 5.17
N PRO A 60 7.13 1.56 5.56
CA PRO A 60 6.95 2.26 6.84
C PRO A 60 5.64 3.05 6.88
N ALA A 61 5.22 3.64 5.75
CA ALA A 61 3.97 4.40 5.67
C ALA A 61 2.73 3.52 5.86
N LEU A 62 2.68 2.37 5.20
CA LEU A 62 1.55 1.44 5.29
C LEU A 62 1.51 0.75 6.66
N LEU A 63 2.66 0.38 7.23
CA LEU A 63 2.74 -0.12 8.61
C LEU A 63 2.27 0.91 9.64
N TRP A 64 2.47 2.20 9.37
CA TRP A 64 1.93 3.27 10.20
C TRP A 64 0.42 3.47 9.99
N ALA A 65 -0.06 3.39 8.74
CA ALA A 65 -1.45 3.67 8.40
C ALA A 65 -2.42 2.52 8.73
N LEU A 66 -2.04 1.26 8.48
CA LEU A 66 -2.89 0.08 8.68
C LEU A 66 -3.45 -0.04 10.11
N PRO A 67 -2.65 0.07 11.18
CA PRO A 67 -3.17 0.00 12.56
C PRO A 67 -4.11 1.16 12.94
N ARG A 68 -4.05 2.29 12.22
CA ARG A 68 -4.76 3.54 12.52
C ARG A 68 -6.05 3.69 11.75
N PHE A 69 -6.05 3.33 10.48
CA PHE A 69 -7.15 3.56 9.54
C PHE A 69 -7.75 2.27 8.97
N GLY A 70 -7.12 1.12 9.22
CA GLY A 70 -7.49 -0.16 8.60
C GLY A 70 -7.11 -0.22 7.12
N PRO A 71 -7.49 -1.30 6.41
CA PRO A 71 -7.12 -1.52 5.00
C PRO A 71 -8.04 -0.75 4.05
N ASN A 72 -8.20 0.56 4.27
CA ASN A 72 -9.04 1.40 3.41
C ASN A 72 -8.29 1.75 2.11
N SER A 73 -8.87 1.37 0.97
CA SER A 73 -8.30 1.61 -0.35
C SER A 73 -8.08 3.09 -0.65
N LEU A 74 -8.98 3.97 -0.22
CA LEU A 74 -8.83 5.42 -0.45
C LEU A 74 -7.68 5.99 0.39
N THR A 75 -7.58 5.56 1.65
CA THR A 75 -6.49 6.00 2.54
C THR A 75 -5.13 5.53 2.04
N CYS A 76 -5.02 4.28 1.58
CA CYS A 76 -3.78 3.74 1.04
C CYS A 76 -3.39 4.43 -0.28
N ALA A 77 -4.36 4.69 -1.17
CA ALA A 77 -4.13 5.43 -2.41
C ALA A 77 -3.69 6.88 -2.14
N ALA A 78 -4.39 7.58 -1.25
CA ALA A 78 -4.05 8.96 -0.88
C ALA A 78 -2.68 9.06 -0.20
N LEU A 79 -2.33 8.11 0.66
CA LEU A 79 -1.03 8.04 1.31
C LEU A 79 0.10 7.80 0.31
N ALA A 80 -0.09 6.85 -0.61
CA ALA A 80 0.88 6.57 -1.66
C ALA A 80 1.08 7.78 -2.58
N PHE A 81 -0.02 8.46 -2.95
CA PHE A 81 0.05 9.72 -3.71
C PHE A 81 0.80 10.81 -2.95
N ALA A 82 0.49 11.04 -1.68
CA ALA A 82 1.14 12.06 -0.86
C ALA A 82 2.65 11.83 -0.72
N ILE A 83 3.07 10.57 -0.53
CA ILE A 83 4.49 10.20 -0.46
C ILE A 83 5.19 10.45 -1.79
N GLN A 84 4.57 10.04 -2.90
CA GLN A 84 5.13 10.26 -4.23
C GLN A 84 5.35 11.75 -4.52
N ILE A 85 4.32 12.58 -4.28
CA ILE A 85 4.40 14.02 -4.49
C ILE A 85 5.44 14.66 -3.57
N SER A 86 5.54 14.20 -2.32
CA SER A 86 6.51 14.72 -1.36
C SER A 86 7.96 14.38 -1.78
N ILE A 87 8.25 13.13 -2.11
CA ILE A 87 9.60 12.70 -2.52
C ILE A 87 10.02 13.39 -3.82
N CYS A 88 9.18 13.31 -4.86
CA CYS A 88 9.52 13.91 -6.15
C CYS A 88 9.50 15.44 -6.12
N GLY A 89 8.60 16.05 -5.33
CA GLY A 89 8.56 17.49 -5.14
C GLY A 89 9.81 18.01 -4.44
N CYS A 90 10.26 17.36 -3.36
CA CYS A 90 11.52 17.70 -2.69
C CYS A 90 12.73 17.50 -3.61
N ALA A 91 12.77 16.41 -4.38
CA ALA A 91 13.85 16.16 -5.33
C ALA A 91 13.90 17.23 -6.44
N TRP A 92 12.74 17.63 -6.97
CA TRP A 92 12.65 18.68 -7.98
C TRP A 92 13.14 20.03 -7.43
N VAL A 93 12.65 20.45 -6.26
CA VAL A 93 13.11 21.69 -5.60
C VAL A 93 14.62 21.66 -5.38
N TRP A 94 15.17 20.55 -4.89
CA TRP A 94 16.62 20.40 -4.69
C TRP A 94 17.42 20.56 -6.00
N MET A 95 16.92 19.98 -7.09
CA MET A 95 17.58 20.06 -8.40
C MET A 95 17.58 21.48 -8.97
N GLU A 96 16.50 22.25 -8.74
CA GLU A 96 16.42 23.66 -9.13
C GLU A 96 17.48 24.50 -8.41
N PHE A 97 17.78 24.18 -7.14
CA PHE A 97 18.84 24.86 -6.38
C PHE A 97 20.26 24.42 -6.75
N THR A 98 20.44 23.31 -7.47
CA THR A 98 21.76 22.72 -7.75
C THR A 98 22.12 22.66 -9.23
N ASP A 99 21.32 23.28 -10.11
CA ASP A 99 21.45 23.24 -11.58
C ASP A 99 21.71 21.80 -12.10
N GLY A 100 21.01 20.83 -11.50
CA GLY A 100 21.24 19.42 -11.76
C GLY A 100 20.79 19.00 -13.17
N PRO A 101 21.58 18.21 -13.93
CA PRO A 101 21.24 17.82 -15.31
C PRO A 101 20.08 16.80 -15.43
N ALA A 102 19.41 16.46 -14.33
CA ALA A 102 18.39 15.40 -14.25
C ALA A 102 16.97 15.90 -13.95
N THR A 103 16.70 17.20 -14.12
CA THR A 103 15.38 17.81 -13.93
C THR A 103 14.29 17.14 -14.76
N ASP A 104 14.55 16.78 -16.02
CA ASP A 104 13.60 16.08 -16.89
C ASP A 104 13.17 14.73 -16.32
N LEU A 105 14.12 13.98 -15.73
CA LEU A 105 13.84 12.69 -15.11
C LEU A 105 12.97 12.86 -13.85
N ALA A 106 13.21 13.90 -13.05
CA ALA A 106 12.38 14.22 -11.89
C ALA A 106 10.95 14.57 -12.29
N HIS A 107 10.75 15.37 -13.35
CA HIS A 107 9.42 15.67 -13.90
C HIS A 107 8.70 14.40 -14.38
N PHE A 108 9.42 13.52 -15.09
CA PHE A 108 8.85 12.25 -15.54
C PHE A 108 8.36 11.41 -14.35
N PHE A 109 9.20 11.21 -13.32
CA PHE A 109 8.82 10.47 -12.12
C PHE A 109 7.69 11.15 -11.32
N LEU A 110 7.64 12.48 -11.32
CA LEU A 110 6.58 13.22 -10.65
C LEU A 110 5.23 13.03 -11.36
N ILE A 111 5.17 13.23 -12.68
CA ILE A 111 3.92 13.13 -13.46
C ILE A 111 3.47 11.67 -13.56
N PHE A 112 4.38 10.77 -13.93
CA PHE A 112 4.05 9.36 -14.09
C PHE A 112 3.77 8.69 -12.75
N GLY A 113 4.61 8.96 -11.75
CA GLY A 113 4.43 8.46 -10.39
C GLY A 113 3.15 8.96 -9.75
N ALA A 114 2.72 10.20 -10.03
CA ALA A 114 1.47 10.74 -9.51
C ALA A 114 0.23 9.92 -9.91
N ALA A 115 0.22 9.30 -11.09
CA ALA A 115 -0.85 8.41 -11.52
C ALA A 115 -0.69 6.98 -10.97
N ILE A 116 0.54 6.46 -10.98
CA ILE A 116 0.82 5.06 -10.63
C ILE A 116 0.81 4.83 -9.11
N ALA A 117 1.28 5.78 -8.30
CA ALA A 117 1.32 5.67 -6.84
C ALA A 117 -0.06 5.44 -6.19
N PRO A 118 -1.12 6.22 -6.50
CA PRO A 118 -2.44 5.95 -5.96
C PRO A 118 -3.02 4.63 -6.45
N LEU A 119 -2.75 4.24 -7.70
CA LEU A 119 -3.15 2.93 -8.24
C LEU A 119 -2.50 1.78 -7.47
N TRP A 120 -1.20 1.93 -7.14
CA TRP A 120 -0.47 1.00 -6.30
C TRP A 120 -1.03 0.92 -4.89
N GLY A 121 -1.29 2.06 -4.23
CA GLY A 121 -1.88 2.09 -2.89
C GLY A 121 -3.28 1.48 -2.85
N TRP A 122 -4.07 1.68 -3.91
CA TRP A 122 -5.35 1.03 -4.10
C TRP A 122 -5.20 -0.49 -4.29
N ALA A 123 -4.31 -0.92 -5.18
CA ALA A 123 -4.05 -2.33 -5.48
C ALA A 123 -3.56 -3.09 -4.24
N PHE A 124 -2.67 -2.46 -3.45
CA PHE A 124 -2.21 -2.96 -2.16
C PHE A 124 -3.40 -3.23 -1.23
N ALA A 125 -4.28 -2.25 -1.02
CA ALA A 125 -5.42 -2.42 -0.12
C ALA A 125 -6.40 -3.51 -0.59
N VAL A 126 -6.60 -3.64 -1.91
CA VAL A 126 -7.44 -4.71 -2.48
C VAL A 126 -6.83 -6.07 -2.23
N LEU A 127 -5.54 -6.25 -2.53
CA LEU A 127 -4.83 -7.52 -2.32
C LEU A 127 -4.75 -7.89 -0.84
N TYR A 128 -4.42 -6.93 0.01
CA TYR A 128 -4.31 -7.13 1.45
C TYR A 128 -5.63 -7.65 2.05
N ARG A 129 -6.76 -7.04 1.69
CA ARG A 129 -8.10 -7.50 2.10
C ARG A 129 -8.44 -8.89 1.55
N ALA A 130 -8.01 -9.20 0.33
CA ALA A 130 -8.22 -10.51 -0.28
C ALA A 130 -7.45 -11.62 0.45
N PHE A 131 -6.19 -11.36 0.82
CA PHE A 131 -5.37 -12.30 1.56
C PHE A 131 -5.85 -12.52 2.98
N GLU A 132 -6.23 -11.47 3.70
CA GLU A 132 -6.80 -11.63 5.05
C GLU A 132 -8.10 -12.45 5.07
N ARG A 133 -9.01 -12.20 4.11
CA ARG A 133 -10.24 -12.99 3.98
C ARG A 133 -9.95 -14.46 3.72
N SER A 134 -8.93 -14.74 2.92
CA SER A 134 -8.49 -16.10 2.59
C SER A 134 -7.88 -16.80 3.81
N ALA A 135 -7.06 -16.10 4.59
CA ALA A 135 -6.47 -16.63 5.83
C ALA A 135 -7.57 -16.96 6.86
N PHE A 136 -8.52 -16.04 7.07
CA PHE A 136 -9.63 -16.24 7.99
C PHE A 136 -10.53 -17.42 7.58
N ARG A 137 -10.84 -17.54 6.28
CA ARG A 137 -11.63 -18.67 5.76
C ARG A 137 -10.93 -20.01 6.02
N ARG A 138 -9.60 -20.06 5.86
CA ARG A 138 -8.81 -21.28 6.07
C ARG A 138 -8.82 -21.72 7.54
N LEU A 139 -8.73 -20.78 8.48
CA LEU A 139 -8.79 -21.08 9.92
C LEU A 139 -10.15 -21.65 10.35
N ASN A 140 -11.26 -21.08 9.87
CA ASN A 140 -12.59 -21.60 10.19
C ASN A 140 -12.79 -23.04 9.68
N MET A 141 -12.25 -23.37 8.50
CA MET A 141 -12.34 -24.72 7.93
C MET A 141 -11.63 -25.76 8.81
N PHE A 142 -10.48 -25.43 9.41
CA PHE A 142 -9.80 -26.33 10.34
C PHE A 142 -10.55 -26.50 11.65
N ARG A 143 -11.13 -25.41 12.19
CA ARG A 143 -11.91 -25.47 13.43
C ARG A 143 -13.16 -26.35 13.31
N ASP A 144 -13.83 -26.32 12.16
CA ASP A 144 -15.01 -27.16 11.91
C ASP A 144 -14.63 -28.64 11.73
N GLN A 145 -13.41 -28.95 11.27
CA GLN A 145 -12.90 -30.32 11.17
C GLN A 145 -12.58 -30.92 12.56
N GLU A 146 -12.05 -30.11 13.48
CA GLU A 146 -11.74 -30.55 14.85
C GLU A 146 -13.01 -30.79 15.69
N GLY A 147 -14.06 -30.00 15.49
CA GLY A 147 -15.35 -30.17 16.17
C GLY A 147 -16.20 -31.35 15.68
N VAL A 148 -15.84 -31.97 14.56
CA VAL A 148 -16.50 -33.18 14.01
C VAL A 148 -15.81 -34.48 14.44
N MET A 149 -14.58 -34.39 14.97
CA MET A 149 -13.81 -35.55 15.46
C MET A 149 -13.87 -35.77 16.98
N SER A 150 -14.68 -34.98 17.70
CA SER A 150 -14.97 -35.12 19.14
C SER A 150 -16.40 -35.62 19.37
#